data_AF-A0A6I1NRV7-F1
#
_entry.id   AF-A0A6I1NRV7-F1
#
_cell.length_a   1.000
_cell.length_b   1.000
_cell.length_c   1.000
_cell.angle_alpha   90.00
_cell.angle_beta   90.00
_cell.angle_gamma   90.00
#
_symmetry.space_group_name_H-M   'P 1'
#
loop_
_entity.id
_entity.type
_entity.pdbx_description
1 polymer ?
#
loop_
_entity_poly.entity_id
_entity_poly.type
_entity_poly.pdbx_seq_one_letter_code
_entity_poly.pdbx_strand_id
1 'polypeptide(L)'
;VEAAKAAGFTAAQRAVAPQVAEAVEGALQPLWLVGSREAAARGPKQFVDFQNDVSAADILLAAREGFESVEHVKRYPAMGFGTDQGKLGNINGMAILAQALGKTIPETGTTTFRPNYTPVSFGTFAGRELGDFLDPIRKTCVHEWHVEHGALFEDVGNWKRPWYFPKNGEDLHAAVKRECLAVRNSV
;
A
#
# COMPACT_ATOMS: atom_id res chain seq x y z
N VAL A 1 6.72 37.64 34.78
CA VAL A 1 6.70 38.79 35.73
C VAL A 1 7.36 38.42 37.05
N GLU A 2 7.01 37.30 37.68
CA GLU A 2 7.64 36.79 38.92
C GLU A 2 9.18 36.67 38.83
N ALA A 3 9.72 36.02 37.79
CA ALA A 3 11.18 35.88 37.63
C ALA A 3 11.94 37.22 37.45
N ALA A 4 11.32 38.22 36.82
CA ALA A 4 11.92 39.54 36.63
C ALA A 4 11.93 40.36 37.93
N LYS A 5 10.87 40.24 38.74
CA LYS A 5 10.80 40.85 40.09
C LYS A 5 11.81 40.23 41.05
N ALA A 6 11.99 38.91 41.00
CA ALA A 6 12.99 38.20 41.82
C ALA A 6 14.44 38.63 41.49
N ALA A 7 14.69 39.08 40.26
CA ALA A 7 15.98 39.61 39.81
C ALA A 7 16.16 41.13 40.07
N GLY A 8 15.25 41.76 40.84
CA GLY A 8 15.36 43.17 41.23
C GLY A 8 14.86 44.18 40.19
N PHE A 9 14.27 43.73 39.08
CA PHE A 9 13.69 44.61 38.08
C PHE A 9 12.24 44.95 38.45
N THR A 10 11.91 46.24 38.47
CA THR A 10 10.52 46.71 38.53
C THR A 10 9.81 46.32 37.24
N ALA A 11 8.58 45.82 37.34
CA ALA A 11 7.80 45.46 36.15
C ALA A 11 7.66 46.70 35.26
N ALA A 12 8.35 46.71 34.12
CA ALA A 12 8.26 47.80 33.17
C ALA A 12 6.79 47.98 32.77
N GLN A 13 6.33 49.23 32.77
CA GLN A 13 5.00 49.58 32.28
C GLN A 13 4.88 49.01 30.86
N ARG A 14 3.82 48.23 30.60
CA ARG A 14 3.65 47.56 29.30
C ARG A 14 3.75 48.63 28.21
N ALA A 15 4.79 48.55 27.38
CA ALA A 15 5.00 49.52 26.31
C ALA A 15 3.73 49.59 25.45
N VAL A 16 3.30 50.81 25.13
CA VAL A 16 2.15 51.02 24.25
C VAL A 16 2.51 50.39 22.91
N ALA A 17 1.75 49.37 22.51
CA ALA A 17 1.96 48.74 21.21
C ALA A 17 1.70 49.79 20.11
N PRO A 18 2.53 49.85 19.06
CA PRO A 18 2.28 50.74 17.94
C PRO A 18 0.89 50.44 17.36
N GLN A 19 0.08 51.48 17.21
CA GLN A 19 -1.21 51.35 16.54
C GLN A 19 -0.98 51.42 15.03
N VAL A 20 -1.44 50.39 14.34
CA VAL A 20 -1.44 50.31 12.88
C VAL A 20 -2.88 50.27 12.39
N ALA A 21 -3.12 50.85 11.21
CA ALA A 21 -4.42 50.71 10.56
C ALA A 21 -4.69 49.23 10.27
N GLU A 22 -5.89 48.77 10.59
CA GLU A 22 -6.30 47.41 10.30
C GLU A 22 -6.42 47.25 8.79
N ALA A 23 -5.74 46.25 8.23
CA ALA A 23 -5.83 45.96 6.81
C ALA A 23 -7.18 45.29 6.52
N VAL A 24 -7.88 45.76 5.49
CA VAL A 24 -9.09 45.06 5.01
C VAL A 24 -8.63 43.79 4.30
N GLU A 25 -8.86 42.65 4.93
CA GLU A 25 -8.52 41.35 4.38
C GLU A 25 -9.68 40.79 3.53
N GLY A 26 -9.35 40.20 2.39
CA GLY A 26 -10.29 39.45 1.58
C GLY A 26 -10.51 38.03 2.12
N ALA A 27 -11.52 37.33 1.60
CA ALA A 27 -11.72 35.92 1.91
C ALA A 27 -10.54 35.06 1.43
N LEU A 28 -10.10 34.11 2.25
CA LEU A 28 -9.07 33.14 1.89
C LEU A 28 -9.46 32.39 0.60
N GLN A 29 -8.57 32.41 -0.39
CA GLN A 29 -8.74 31.69 -1.65
C GLN A 29 -7.73 30.55 -1.74
N PRO A 30 -8.11 29.37 -2.25
CA PRO A 30 -7.17 28.30 -2.47
C PRO A 30 -6.22 28.63 -3.63
N LEU A 31 -4.96 28.27 -3.49
CA LEU A 31 -3.93 28.42 -4.52
C LEU A 31 -3.45 27.04 -4.98
N TRP A 32 -3.94 26.60 -6.14
CA TRP A 32 -3.61 25.28 -6.71
C TRP A 32 -2.49 25.33 -7.75
N LEU A 33 -2.30 26.49 -8.37
CA LEU A 33 -1.31 26.72 -9.43
C LEU A 33 -0.67 28.09 -9.24
N VAL A 34 0.66 28.15 -9.25
CA VAL A 34 1.40 29.41 -9.21
C VAL A 34 1.67 29.89 -10.63
N GLY A 35 1.30 31.14 -10.96
CA GLY A 35 1.44 31.69 -12.31
C GLY A 35 0.31 31.29 -13.26
N SER A 36 0.55 31.36 -14.57
CA SER A 36 -0.46 31.01 -15.59
C SER A 36 -0.33 29.56 -16.08
N ARG A 37 -1.37 29.02 -16.72
CA ARG A 37 -1.35 27.66 -17.30
C ARG A 37 -0.30 27.52 -18.39
N GLU A 38 -0.11 28.57 -19.18
CA GLU A 38 0.89 28.64 -20.25
C GLU A 38 2.30 28.65 -19.66
N ALA A 39 2.48 29.35 -18.52
CA ALA A 39 3.74 29.39 -17.79
C ALA A 39 4.05 28.04 -17.14
N ALA A 40 3.06 27.30 -16.64
CA ALA A 40 3.28 25.99 -16.00
C ALA A 40 3.96 24.97 -16.93
N ALA A 41 3.68 25.03 -18.25
CA ALA A 41 4.29 24.13 -19.24
C ALA A 41 5.72 24.50 -19.64
N ARG A 42 6.17 25.74 -19.41
CA ARG A 42 7.47 26.26 -19.86
C ARG A 42 8.37 26.78 -18.73
N GLY A 43 7.82 26.93 -17.53
CA GLY A 43 8.49 27.44 -16.36
C GLY A 43 9.14 26.33 -15.51
N PRO A 44 9.60 26.68 -14.29
CA PRO A 44 10.11 25.71 -13.33
C PRO A 44 9.08 24.61 -13.03
N LYS A 45 9.57 23.40 -12.72
CA LYS A 45 8.70 22.27 -12.38
C LYS A 45 7.87 22.58 -11.12
N GLN A 46 6.56 22.44 -11.24
CA GLN A 46 5.59 22.60 -10.17
C GLN A 46 5.04 21.21 -9.79
N PHE A 47 5.73 20.52 -8.89
CA PHE A 47 5.39 19.15 -8.51
C PHE A 47 4.05 19.08 -7.75
N VAL A 48 3.25 18.10 -8.11
CA VAL A 48 1.94 17.77 -7.53
C VAL A 48 1.99 16.40 -6.86
N ASP A 49 2.62 15.41 -7.51
CA ASP A 49 2.97 14.12 -6.91
C ASP A 49 4.50 13.98 -6.91
N PHE A 50 5.08 14.00 -5.72
CA PHE A 50 6.53 13.92 -5.54
C PHE A 50 7.09 12.51 -5.75
N GLN A 51 6.32 11.44 -5.54
CA GLN A 51 6.85 10.08 -5.68
C GLN A 51 6.92 9.66 -7.15
N ASN A 52 6.01 10.18 -7.97
CA ASN A 52 5.92 9.84 -9.39
C ASN A 52 6.40 10.99 -10.30
N ASP A 53 7.01 12.03 -9.73
CA ASP A 53 7.47 13.24 -10.46
C ASP A 53 6.38 13.91 -11.31
N VAL A 54 5.11 13.79 -10.92
CA VAL A 54 4.00 14.42 -11.65
C VAL A 54 3.94 15.90 -11.31
N SER A 55 3.97 16.74 -12.33
CA SER A 55 3.86 18.19 -12.23
C SER A 55 2.52 18.72 -12.74
N ALA A 56 2.22 19.98 -12.43
CA ALA A 56 1.06 20.68 -12.96
C ALA A 56 1.03 20.68 -14.50
N ALA A 57 2.20 20.73 -15.15
CA ALA A 57 2.32 20.67 -16.61
C ALA A 57 1.79 19.36 -17.18
N ASP A 58 1.97 18.24 -16.49
CA ASP A 58 1.54 16.91 -16.94
C ASP A 58 0.02 16.75 -16.84
N ILE A 59 -0.60 17.33 -15.80
CA ILE A 59 -2.06 17.40 -15.66
C ILE A 59 -2.68 18.30 -16.74
N LEU A 60 -2.06 19.45 -17.02
CA LEU A 60 -2.51 20.37 -18.06
C LEU A 60 -2.32 19.77 -19.47
N LEU A 61 -1.26 18.97 -19.67
CA LEU A 61 -1.07 18.19 -20.89
C LEU A 61 -2.21 17.18 -21.07
N ALA A 62 -2.54 16.41 -20.02
CA ALA A 62 -3.64 15.45 -20.08
C ALA A 62 -4.98 16.13 -20.43
N ALA A 63 -5.28 17.27 -19.79
CA ALA A 63 -6.48 18.04 -20.12
C ALA A 63 -6.50 18.51 -21.58
N ARG A 64 -5.36 18.98 -22.11
CA ARG A 64 -5.22 19.42 -23.52
C ARG A 64 -5.39 18.26 -24.51
N GLU A 65 -5.02 17.06 -24.13
CA GLU A 65 -5.19 15.84 -24.94
C GLU A 65 -6.60 15.24 -24.85
N GLY A 66 -7.51 15.87 -24.11
CA GLY A 66 -8.92 15.51 -24.04
C GLY A 66 -9.29 14.59 -22.86
N PHE A 67 -8.39 14.37 -21.91
CA PHE A 67 -8.72 13.62 -20.69
C PHE A 67 -9.52 14.49 -19.72
N GLU A 68 -10.83 14.24 -19.63
CA GLU A 68 -11.72 14.98 -18.71
C GLU A 68 -11.97 14.27 -17.37
N SER A 69 -11.95 12.94 -17.37
CA SER A 69 -12.20 12.14 -16.17
C SER A 69 -10.99 12.17 -15.26
N VAL A 70 -11.21 12.40 -13.96
CA VAL A 70 -10.16 12.29 -12.94
C VAL A 70 -9.49 10.91 -12.97
N GLU A 71 -10.23 9.86 -13.32
CA GLU A 71 -9.68 8.50 -13.42
C GLU A 71 -8.71 8.35 -14.62
N HIS A 72 -8.91 9.12 -15.70
CA HIS A 72 -7.96 9.16 -16.82
C HIS A 72 -6.71 9.97 -16.46
N VAL A 73 -6.88 11.15 -15.86
CA VAL A 73 -5.78 12.02 -15.43
C VAL A 73 -4.99 11.42 -14.27
N LYS A 74 -5.57 10.48 -13.52
CA LYS A 74 -4.83 9.63 -12.58
C LYS A 74 -3.92 8.65 -13.32
N ARG A 75 -4.42 7.96 -14.35
CA ARG A 75 -3.73 6.87 -15.06
C ARG A 75 -2.66 7.36 -16.04
N TYR A 76 -2.93 8.43 -16.77
CA TYR A 76 -2.07 8.90 -17.85
C TYR A 76 -0.69 9.39 -17.36
N PRO A 77 -0.59 10.32 -16.40
CA PRO A 77 0.66 10.71 -15.77
C PRO A 77 1.03 9.86 -14.53
N ALA A 78 0.26 8.82 -14.17
CA ALA A 78 0.44 8.04 -12.93
C ALA A 78 0.32 8.85 -11.61
N MET A 79 -0.49 9.91 -11.59
CA MET A 79 -0.73 10.73 -10.39
C MET A 79 -1.41 9.92 -9.28
N GLY A 80 -0.83 9.93 -8.08
CA GLY A 80 -1.38 9.26 -6.90
C GLY A 80 -1.20 7.74 -6.89
N PHE A 81 -0.33 7.20 -7.75
CA PHE A 81 0.05 5.78 -7.76
C PHE A 81 1.21 5.45 -6.82
N GLY A 82 1.72 6.44 -6.09
CA GLY A 82 2.78 6.27 -5.11
C GLY A 82 2.36 5.39 -3.92
N THR A 83 3.35 5.05 -3.09
CA THR A 83 3.15 4.39 -1.78
C THR A 83 2.31 5.22 -0.81
N ASP A 84 2.25 6.53 -1.00
CA ASP A 84 1.38 7.42 -0.23
C ASP A 84 -0.09 7.35 -0.69
N GLN A 85 -0.37 6.72 -1.84
CA GLN A 85 -1.68 6.64 -2.51
C GLN A 85 -2.29 8.03 -2.78
N GLY A 86 -1.45 9.01 -3.10
CA GLY A 86 -1.87 10.35 -3.47
C GLY A 86 -2.44 11.19 -2.33
N LYS A 87 -2.11 10.86 -1.07
CA LYS A 87 -2.52 11.63 0.11
C LYS A 87 -2.09 13.10 0.05
N LEU A 88 -0.94 13.37 -0.55
CA LEU A 88 -0.41 14.73 -0.68
C LEU A 88 -0.82 15.42 -1.99
N GLY A 89 -0.93 14.65 -3.08
CA GLY A 89 -1.06 15.21 -4.43
C GLY A 89 -2.45 15.22 -5.04
N ASN A 90 -3.34 14.29 -4.67
CA ASN A 90 -4.58 14.07 -5.43
C ASN A 90 -5.53 15.27 -5.41
N ILE A 91 -5.73 15.92 -4.25
CA ILE A 91 -6.60 17.10 -4.17
C ILE A 91 -6.04 18.25 -5.03
N ASN A 92 -4.72 18.47 -4.96
CA ASN A 92 -4.05 19.51 -5.74
C ASN A 92 -4.21 19.24 -7.26
N GLY A 93 -3.97 18.00 -7.68
CA GLY A 93 -4.09 17.63 -9.09
C GLY A 93 -5.52 17.69 -9.62
N MET A 94 -6.50 17.26 -8.81
CA MET A 94 -7.92 17.41 -9.14
C MET A 94 -8.32 18.88 -9.26
N ALA A 95 -7.81 19.75 -8.40
CA ALA A 95 -8.13 21.17 -8.46
C ALA A 95 -7.52 21.84 -9.71
N ILE A 96 -6.30 21.47 -10.10
CA ILE A 96 -5.67 21.92 -11.34
C ILE A 96 -6.48 21.44 -12.55
N LEU A 97 -6.90 20.17 -12.56
CA LEU A 97 -7.74 19.62 -13.62
C LEU A 97 -9.11 20.31 -13.69
N ALA A 98 -9.77 20.50 -12.55
CA ALA A 98 -11.07 21.17 -12.47
C ALA A 98 -10.99 22.57 -13.05
N GLN A 99 -9.96 23.34 -12.67
CA GLN A 99 -9.69 24.64 -13.28
C GLN A 99 -9.48 24.50 -14.80
N ALA A 100 -8.62 23.58 -15.24
CA ALA A 100 -8.33 23.35 -16.65
C ALA A 100 -9.59 23.12 -17.49
N LEU A 101 -10.55 22.36 -16.95
CA LEU A 101 -11.82 22.00 -17.59
C LEU A 101 -12.95 23.03 -17.37
N GLY A 102 -12.73 24.07 -16.56
CA GLY A 102 -13.78 25.03 -16.20
C GLY A 102 -14.89 24.44 -15.33
N LYS A 103 -14.57 23.40 -14.54
CA LYS A 103 -15.47 22.69 -13.63
C LYS A 103 -15.09 22.97 -12.18
N THR A 104 -15.99 22.72 -11.25
CA THR A 104 -15.69 22.65 -9.82
C THR A 104 -15.04 21.31 -9.46
N ILE A 105 -14.40 21.22 -8.28
CA ILE A 105 -13.84 19.94 -7.79
C ILE A 105 -14.93 18.86 -7.65
N PRO A 106 -16.11 19.15 -7.06
CA PRO A 106 -17.19 18.17 -6.99
C PRO A 106 -17.68 17.66 -8.37
N GLU A 107 -17.75 18.52 -9.38
CA GLU A 107 -18.15 18.13 -10.75
C GLU A 107 -17.08 17.30 -11.47
N THR A 108 -15.80 17.53 -11.16
CA THR A 108 -14.68 16.73 -11.68
C THR A 108 -14.63 15.35 -11.03
N GLY A 109 -15.15 15.26 -9.80
CA GLY A 109 -15.23 14.03 -9.01
C GLY A 109 -13.93 13.67 -8.29
N THR A 110 -14.01 12.67 -7.42
CA THR A 110 -12.85 12.09 -6.73
C THR A 110 -12.61 10.66 -7.20
N THR A 111 -11.37 10.19 -7.09
CA THR A 111 -11.06 8.79 -7.38
C THR A 111 -11.62 7.85 -6.32
N THR A 112 -11.82 6.59 -6.68
CA THR A 112 -12.28 5.56 -5.71
C THR A 112 -11.24 5.30 -4.61
N PHE A 113 -11.64 5.40 -3.35
CA PHE A 113 -10.82 4.98 -2.20
C PHE A 113 -10.90 3.46 -2.00
N ARG A 114 -9.76 2.81 -1.77
CA ARG A 114 -9.66 1.35 -1.60
C ARG A 114 -8.88 1.00 -0.32
N PRO A 115 -9.24 -0.07 0.40
CA PRO A 115 -8.37 -0.68 1.38
C PRO A 115 -7.08 -1.20 0.73
N ASN A 116 -5.94 -1.21 1.43
CA ASN A 116 -5.71 -0.70 2.79
C ASN A 116 -5.39 0.80 2.80
N TYR A 117 -5.75 1.52 3.86
CA TYR A 117 -5.48 2.97 3.99
C TYR A 117 -3.96 3.29 3.89
N THR A 118 -3.13 2.43 4.45
CA THR A 118 -1.66 2.41 4.29
C THR A 118 -1.21 0.99 3.96
N PRO A 119 -0.04 0.81 3.30
CA PRO A 119 0.47 -0.52 2.99
C PRO A 119 0.62 -1.39 4.24
N VAL A 120 0.21 -2.65 4.13
CA VAL A 120 0.33 -3.68 5.19
C VAL A 120 1.19 -4.81 4.65
N SER A 121 2.09 -5.34 5.50
CA SER A 121 2.99 -6.42 5.09
C SER A 121 2.22 -7.71 4.78
N PHE A 122 2.68 -8.48 3.78
CA PHE A 122 2.05 -9.77 3.44
C PHE A 122 2.11 -10.77 4.60
N GLY A 123 3.16 -10.73 5.42
CA GLY A 123 3.26 -11.58 6.62
C GLY A 123 2.16 -11.31 7.65
N THR A 124 1.64 -10.08 7.73
CA THR A 124 0.50 -9.76 8.60
C THR A 124 -0.77 -10.47 8.13
N PHE A 125 -0.98 -10.61 6.81
CA PHE A 125 -2.13 -11.35 6.25
C PHE A 125 -2.00 -12.86 6.47
N ALA A 126 -0.79 -13.41 6.28
CA ALA A 126 -0.54 -14.84 6.49
C ALA A 126 -0.73 -15.27 7.96
N GLY A 127 -0.51 -14.37 8.92
CA GLY A 127 -0.73 -14.65 10.33
C GLY A 127 0.11 -15.82 10.84
N ARG A 128 -0.55 -16.89 11.30
CA ARG A 128 0.10 -18.14 11.77
C ARG A 128 0.00 -19.29 10.76
N GLU A 129 -0.56 -19.05 9.58
CA GLU A 129 -0.72 -20.05 8.51
C GLU A 129 0.62 -20.23 7.78
N LEU A 130 1.61 -20.76 8.50
CA LEU A 130 2.99 -20.90 8.06
C LEU A 130 3.48 -22.33 8.31
N GLY A 131 4.33 -22.86 7.42
CA GLY A 131 4.90 -24.20 7.56
C GLY A 131 3.82 -25.28 7.65
N ASP A 132 3.91 -26.17 8.63
CA ASP A 132 2.95 -27.26 8.87
C ASP A 132 1.53 -26.76 9.26
N PHE A 133 1.37 -25.47 9.56
CA PHE A 133 0.07 -24.85 9.84
C PHE A 133 -0.57 -24.21 8.62
N LEU A 134 0.08 -24.26 7.45
CA LEU A 134 -0.47 -23.71 6.20
C LEU A 134 -1.78 -24.41 5.80
N ASP A 135 -1.83 -25.73 5.97
CA ASP A 135 -3.00 -26.56 5.66
C ASP A 135 -3.04 -27.75 6.63
N PRO A 136 -4.21 -28.21 7.13
CA PRO A 136 -4.24 -29.28 8.13
C PRO A 136 -3.61 -30.58 7.64
N ILE A 137 -2.74 -31.16 8.47
CA ILE A 137 -2.14 -32.46 8.24
C ILE A 137 -3.00 -33.53 8.94
N ARG A 138 -3.72 -34.33 8.16
CA ARG A 138 -4.59 -35.42 8.64
C ARG A 138 -3.81 -36.72 8.74
N LYS A 139 -3.95 -37.37 9.89
CA LYS A 139 -3.30 -38.64 10.25
C LYS A 139 -4.36 -39.67 10.64
N THR A 140 -4.14 -40.93 10.27
CA THR A 140 -5.02 -42.03 10.69
C THR A 140 -4.72 -42.43 12.14
N CYS A 141 -5.59 -43.22 12.78
CA CYS A 141 -5.36 -43.72 14.14
C CYS A 141 -4.12 -44.64 14.27
N VAL A 142 -3.60 -45.16 13.15
CA VAL A 142 -2.40 -46.01 13.09
C VAL A 142 -1.18 -45.28 12.53
N HIS A 143 -1.20 -43.95 12.45
CA HIS A 143 -0.10 -43.16 11.89
C HIS A 143 1.22 -43.37 12.63
N GLU A 144 1.21 -43.40 13.96
CA GLU A 144 2.43 -43.63 14.74
C GLU A 144 3.06 -44.99 14.46
N TRP A 145 2.24 -46.03 14.23
CA TRP A 145 2.76 -47.33 13.80
C TRP A 145 3.49 -47.25 12.45
N HIS A 146 2.95 -46.48 11.49
CA HIS A 146 3.63 -46.27 10.21
C HIS A 146 5.00 -45.59 10.39
N VAL A 147 5.07 -44.57 11.26
CA VAL A 147 6.32 -43.83 11.54
C VAL A 147 7.35 -44.75 12.19
N GLU A 148 6.95 -45.52 13.22
CA GLU A 148 7.83 -46.46 13.93
C GLU A 148 8.37 -47.56 13.01
N HIS A 149 7.63 -47.94 11.96
CA HIS A 149 8.02 -48.97 10.99
C HIS A 149 8.68 -48.39 9.73
N GLY A 150 9.09 -47.12 9.76
CA GLY A 150 9.88 -46.50 8.70
C GLY A 150 9.12 -46.23 7.40
N ALA A 151 7.79 -46.07 7.47
CA ALA A 151 7.01 -45.68 6.31
C ALA A 151 7.49 -44.33 5.75
N LEU A 152 7.61 -44.24 4.44
CA LEU A 152 7.66 -42.97 3.73
C LEU A 152 6.23 -42.56 3.36
N PHE A 153 5.94 -41.26 3.33
CA PHE A 153 4.59 -40.74 3.19
C PHE A 153 4.41 -39.95 1.90
N GLU A 154 3.19 -40.02 1.36
CA GLU A 154 2.71 -39.16 0.29
C GLU A 154 1.58 -38.26 0.79
N ASP A 155 1.43 -37.10 0.16
CA ASP A 155 0.33 -36.16 0.39
C ASP A 155 -0.85 -36.49 -0.53
N VAL A 156 -1.92 -37.04 0.05
CA VAL A 156 -3.18 -37.34 -0.67
C VAL A 156 -4.25 -36.37 -0.19
N GLY A 157 -4.25 -35.17 -0.80
CA GLY A 157 -4.90 -34.00 -0.22
C GLY A 157 -4.26 -33.69 1.14
N ASN A 158 -5.09 -33.46 2.16
CA ASN A 158 -4.63 -33.22 3.53
C ASN A 158 -4.13 -34.48 4.26
N TRP A 159 -4.26 -35.68 3.68
CA TRP A 159 -3.87 -36.92 4.36
C TRP A 159 -2.41 -37.28 4.11
N LYS A 160 -1.66 -37.54 5.19
CA LYS A 160 -0.37 -38.22 5.13
C LYS A 160 -0.58 -39.72 5.11
N ARG A 161 -0.54 -40.31 3.92
CA ARG A 161 -0.72 -41.76 3.72
C ARG A 161 0.65 -42.45 3.54
N PRO A 162 0.84 -43.67 4.07
CA PRO A 162 2.01 -44.46 3.74
C PRO A 162 2.09 -44.65 2.23
N TRP A 163 3.21 -44.22 1.67
CA TRP A 163 3.54 -44.41 0.27
C TRP A 163 4.15 -45.79 0.05
N TYR A 164 5.14 -46.17 0.88
CA TYR A 164 5.79 -47.48 0.91
C TYR A 164 6.62 -47.66 2.20
N PHE A 165 7.05 -48.89 2.49
CA PHE A 165 7.81 -49.27 3.69
C PHE A 165 9.19 -49.88 3.28
N PRO A 166 10.22 -49.05 3.10
CA PRO A 166 11.54 -49.52 2.70
C PRO A 166 12.23 -50.35 3.79
N LYS A 167 12.97 -51.39 3.39
CA LYS A 167 13.98 -52.04 4.24
C LYS A 167 15.35 -51.42 4.01
N ASN A 168 16.30 -51.68 4.92
CA ASN A 168 17.65 -51.13 4.84
C ASN A 168 18.29 -51.35 3.45
N GLY A 169 18.65 -50.23 2.80
CA GLY A 169 19.30 -50.22 1.50
C GLY A 169 18.35 -50.30 0.29
N GLU A 170 17.03 -50.36 0.48
CA GLU A 170 16.07 -50.33 -0.61
C GLU A 170 15.75 -48.89 -1.04
N ASP A 171 15.65 -48.68 -2.36
CA ASP A 171 15.00 -47.51 -2.95
C ASP A 171 13.48 -47.75 -3.12
N LEU A 172 12.76 -46.73 -3.58
CA LEU A 172 11.32 -46.79 -3.87
C LEU A 172 10.96 -48.02 -4.73
N HIS A 173 11.67 -48.25 -5.83
CA HIS A 173 11.30 -49.29 -6.78
C HIS A 173 11.57 -50.69 -6.23
N ALA A 174 12.68 -50.89 -5.52
CA ALA A 174 13.02 -52.14 -4.86
C ALA A 174 11.98 -52.49 -3.77
N ALA A 175 11.64 -51.52 -2.92
CA ALA A 175 10.67 -51.69 -1.84
C ALA A 175 9.27 -52.01 -2.40
N VAL A 176 8.77 -51.21 -3.35
CA VAL A 176 7.45 -51.43 -3.96
C VAL A 176 7.40 -52.75 -4.73
N LYS A 177 8.46 -53.13 -5.46
CA LYS A 177 8.55 -54.43 -6.14
C LYS A 177 8.46 -55.59 -5.15
N ARG A 178 9.17 -55.50 -4.02
CA ARG A 178 9.11 -56.49 -2.94
C ARG A 178 7.72 -56.57 -2.33
N GLU A 179 7.11 -55.44 -1.97
CA GLU A 179 5.76 -55.38 -1.40
C GLU A 179 4.71 -55.96 -2.35
N CYS A 180 4.74 -55.56 -3.63
CA CYS A 180 3.85 -56.11 -4.65
C CYS A 180 4.00 -57.62 -4.80
N LEU A 181 5.23 -58.15 -4.76
CA LEU A 181 5.48 -59.59 -4.83
C LEU A 181 5.01 -60.32 -3.56
N ALA A 182 5.24 -59.73 -2.38
CA ALA A 182 4.82 -60.29 -1.09
C ALA A 182 3.31 -60.47 -1.02
N VAL A 183 2.53 -59.42 -1.37
CA VAL A 183 1.06 -59.47 -1.38
C VAL A 183 0.52 -60.50 -2.38
N ARG A 184 1.23 -60.75 -3.49
CA ARG A 184 0.83 -61.75 -4.49
C ARG A 184 1.14 -63.19 -4.07
N ASN A 185 2.23 -63.38 -3.32
CA ASN A 185 2.70 -64.71 -2.93
C ASN A 185 2.18 -65.12 -1.53
N SER A 186 1.74 -64.17 -0.71
CA SER A 186 1.28 -64.39 0.66
C SER A 186 0.31 -63.28 1.11
N VAL A 187 0.53 -62.70 2.30
CA VAL A 187 -0.17 -61.53 2.86
C VAL A 187 0.79 -60.35 3.04
#